data_AF-A0ABD0Q5B8-F1
#
_entry.id   AF-A0ABD0Q5B8-F1
#
_cell.length_a   1.000
_cell.length_b   1.000
_cell.length_c   1.000
_cell.angle_alpha   90.00
_cell.angle_beta   90.00
_cell.angle_gamma   90.00
#
_symmetry.space_group_name_H-M   'P 1'
#
loop_
_entity.id
_entity.type
_entity.pdbx_description
1 polymer ?
#
loop_
_entity_poly.entity_id
_entity_poly.type
_entity_poly.pdbx_seq_one_letter_code
_entity_poly.pdbx_strand_id
1 'polypeptide(L)' 'AFIRFDKRSEAEEAIKDLNGSKPAGSSEPITVKFAANPNQTKNSQLLSQLYHTQSRRFGGPVHHQAQRF' A
#
# COMPACT_ATOMS: atom_id res chain seq x y z
N ALA A 1 -3.10 9.47 -14.69
CA ALA A 1 -4.24 9.20 -15.60
C ALA A 1 -4.97 7.95 -15.13
N PHE A 2 -6.22 7.74 -15.57
CA PHE A 2 -7.00 6.53 -15.29
C PHE A 2 -7.47 5.90 -16.60
N ILE A 3 -7.41 4.57 -16.65
CA ILE A 3 -7.86 3.75 -17.77
C ILE A 3 -8.83 2.72 -17.19
N ARG A 4 -9.98 2.55 -17.84
CA ARG A 4 -10.98 1.54 -17.46
C ARG A 4 -10.94 0.42 -18.50
N PHE A 5 -10.73 -0.79 -18.02
CA PHE A 5 -10.94 -2.02 -18.79
C PHE A 5 -12.34 -2.57 -18.51
N ASP A 6 -12.88 -3.33 -19.45
CA ASP A 6 -14.18 -3.98 -19.28
C ASP A 6 -14.09 -5.13 -18.27
N LYS A 7 -13.01 -5.92 -18.32
CA LYS A 7 -12.79 -7.04 -17.40
C LYS A 7 -11.59 -6.80 -16.50
N ARG A 8 -11.66 -7.38 -15.30
CA ARG A 8 -10.54 -7.37 -14.35
C ARG A 8 -9.31 -8.07 -14.92
N SER A 9 -9.48 -9.24 -15.55
CA SER A 9 -8.37 -10.02 -16.09
C SER A 9 -7.55 -9.25 -17.12
N GLU A 10 -8.21 -8.47 -17.98
CA GLU A 10 -7.54 -7.61 -18.97
C GLU A 10 -6.69 -6.53 -18.28
N ALA A 11 -7.19 -5.97 -17.18
CA ALA A 11 -6.42 -5.02 -16.38
C ALA A 11 -5.22 -5.67 -15.67
N GLU A 12 -5.35 -6.93 -15.24
CA GLU A 12 -4.26 -7.69 -14.60
C GLU A 12 -3.14 -8.00 -15.61
N GLU A 13 -3.48 -8.39 -16.83
CA GLU A 13 -2.53 -8.58 -17.93
C GLU A 13 -1.83 -7.25 -18.28
N ALA A 14 -2.59 -6.16 -18.42
CA ALA A 14 -2.00 -4.85 -18.69
C ALA A 14 -1.04 -4.36 -17.59
N ILE A 15 -1.38 -4.59 -16.32
CA ILE A 15 -0.47 -4.27 -15.20
C ILE A 15 0.82 -5.10 -15.30
N LYS A 16 0.72 -6.40 -15.58
CA LYS A 16 1.89 -7.29 -15.70
C LYS A 16 2.85 -6.82 -16.80
N ASP A 17 2.31 -6.41 -17.93
CA ASP A 17 3.13 -6.08 -19.11
C ASP A 17 3.65 -4.63 -19.11
N LEU A 18 2.89 -3.69 -18.51
CA LEU A 18 3.21 -2.27 -18.59
C LEU A 18 3.85 -1.71 -17.31
N ASN A 19 3.64 -2.32 -16.14
CA ASN A 19 4.22 -1.83 -14.91
C ASN A 19 5.74 -1.99 -14.92
N GLY A 20 6.47 -0.89 -14.71
CA GLY A 20 7.93 -0.85 -14.81
C GLY A 20 8.46 -0.71 -16.23
N SER A 21 7.58 -0.72 -17.25
CA SER A 21 7.98 -0.48 -18.63
C SER A 21 8.47 0.96 -18.81
N LYS A 22 9.48 1.18 -19.64
CA LYS A 22 10.05 2.50 -19.93
C LYS A 22 9.67 2.89 -21.37
N PRO A 23 8.67 3.78 -21.56
CA PRO A 23 8.30 4.27 -22.88
C PRO A 23 9.49 4.92 -23.60
N ALA A 24 9.53 4.77 -24.92
CA ALA A 24 10.56 5.42 -25.73
C ALA A 24 10.48 6.95 -25.53
N GLY A 25 11.62 7.55 -25.18
CA GLY A 25 11.72 8.99 -24.91
C GLY A 25 11.43 9.40 -23.46
N SER A 26 11.02 8.48 -22.57
CA SER A 26 11.03 8.75 -21.13
C SER A 26 12.38 8.35 -20.53
N SER A 27 12.77 9.01 -19.43
CA SER A 27 13.93 8.60 -18.62
C SER A 27 13.53 7.59 -17.54
N GLU A 28 12.30 7.67 -17.06
CA GLU A 28 11.77 6.91 -15.92
C GLU A 28 10.75 5.85 -16.36
N PRO A 29 10.70 4.70 -15.65
CA PRO A 29 9.68 3.67 -15.89
C PRO A 29 8.30 4.14 -15.42
N ILE A 30 7.25 3.66 -16.09
CA ILE A 30 5.87 3.93 -15.68
C ILE A 30 5.44 2.98 -14.57
N THR A 31 4.52 3.43 -13.73
CA THR A 31 3.84 2.56 -12.77
C THR A 31 2.40 2.34 -13.21
N VAL A 32 2.00 1.08 -13.26
CA VAL A 32 0.62 0.69 -13.56
C VAL A 32 0.10 -0.10 -12.37
N LYS A 33 -1.01 0.36 -11.79
CA LYS A 33 -1.64 -0.24 -10.61
C LYS A 33 -3.14 0.03 -10.63
N PHE A 34 -3.88 -0.77 -9.88
CA PHE A 34 -5.30 -0.50 -9.65
C PHE A 34 -5.49 0.88 -8.99
N ALA A 35 -6.55 1.56 -9.40
CA ALA A 35 -6.97 2.80 -8.77
C ALA A 35 -7.42 2.50 -7.32
N ALA A 36 -7.08 3.41 -6.40
CA ALA A 36 -7.60 3.36 -5.06
C ALA A 36 -9.05 3.86 -5.08
N ASN A 37 -10.00 2.96 -4.88
CA ASN A 37 -11.40 3.33 -4.71
C ASN A 37 -11.64 3.59 -3.21
N PRO A 38 -11.99 4.83 -2.80
CA PRO A 38 -12.26 5.13 -1.39
C PRO A 38 -13.40 4.28 -0.79
N ASN A 39 -14.25 3.70 -1.65
CA ASN A 39 -15.38 2.85 -1.25
C ASN A 39 -15.07 1.33 -1.31
N GLN A 40 -13.87 0.90 -1.74
CA GLN A 40 -13.49 -0.53 -1.81
C GLN A 40 -12.63 -1.01 -0.63
N THR A 41 -12.45 -0.21 0.42
CA THR A 41 -11.71 -0.59 1.64
C THR A 41 -12.48 -1.65 2.44
N LYS A 42 -12.46 -2.89 1.96
CA LYS A 42 -12.83 -4.08 2.71
C LYS A 42 -11.84 -5.18 2.34
N ASN A 43 -10.74 -5.28 3.10
CA ASN A 43 -10.01 -6.51 3.49
C ASN A 43 -8.48 -6.34 3.65
N SER A 44 -7.77 -5.53 2.86
CA SER A 44 -6.30 -5.47 2.98
C SER A 44 -5.79 -4.65 4.17
N GLN A 45 -6.52 -3.62 4.61
CA GLN A 45 -6.12 -2.76 5.72
C GLN A 45 -6.14 -3.51 7.07
N LEU A 46 -7.10 -4.44 7.24
CA LEU A 46 -7.24 -5.22 8.46
C LEU A 46 -6.08 -6.18 8.67
N LEU A 47 -5.56 -6.77 7.58
CA LEU A 47 -4.42 -7.67 7.66
C LEU A 47 -3.18 -6.94 8.19
N SER A 48 -2.87 -5.75 7.65
CA SER A 48 -1.79 -4.91 8.19
C SER A 48 -1.97 -4.68 9.70
N GLN A 49 -3.17 -4.35 10.18
CA GLN A 49 -3.42 -4.15 11.61
C GLN A 49 -3.24 -5.41 12.47
N LEU A 50 -3.56 -6.60 11.95
CA LEU A 50 -3.36 -7.88 12.66
C LEU A 50 -1.88 -8.28 12.79
N TYR A 51 -1.01 -7.88 11.86
CA TYR A 51 0.42 -8.19 11.93
C TYR A 51 1.22 -7.19 12.78
N HIS A 52 0.70 -5.98 13.01
CA HIS A 52 1.37 -4.99 13.88
C HIS A 52 1.12 -5.21 15.38
N THR A 53 0.20 -6.11 15.77
CA THR A 53 -0.07 -6.40 17.20
C THR A 53 0.84 -7.47 17.80
N GLN A 54 1.80 -8.02 17.05
CA GLN A 54 2.64 -9.13 17.52
C GLN A 54 4.14 -8.90 17.26
N SER A 55 4.67 -7.72 17.63
CA SER A 55 6.09 -7.56 17.94
C SER A 55 6.40 -6.19 18.53
N ARG A 56 6.28 -6.03 19.86
CA ARG A 56 7.24 -5.31 20.74
C ARG A 56 7.09 -5.81 22.18
N ARG A 57 7.48 -7.07 22.42
CA ARG A 57 7.96 -7.47 23.75
C ARG A 57 9.42 -7.00 23.83
N PHE A 58 9.78 -6.41 24.96
CA PHE A 58 11.11 -5.93 25.41
C PHE A 58 11.55 -4.50 24.98
N GLY A 59 11.41 -3.54 25.92
CA GLY A 59 12.37 -2.44 26.11
C GLY A 59 11.84 -0.98 26.09
N GLY A 60 11.36 -0.48 27.24
CA GLY A 60 11.30 0.96 27.63
C GLY A 60 10.24 1.86 26.96
N PRO A 61 9.93 3.07 27.47
CA PRO A 61 10.55 3.84 28.57
C PRO A 61 9.67 3.94 29.84
N VAL A 62 10.34 4.02 30.99
CA VAL A 62 9.72 4.23 32.31
C VAL A 62 9.22 5.67 32.40
N HIS A 63 7.89 5.85 32.41
CA HIS A 63 7.24 7.14 32.61
C HIS A 63 7.27 7.49 34.11
N HIS A 64 8.31 8.19 34.56
CA HIS A 64 8.36 8.71 35.92
C HIS A 64 7.42 9.91 36.04
N GLN A 65 6.35 9.77 36.80
CA GLN A 65 5.53 10.90 37.25
C GLN A 65 6.30 11.60 38.39
N ALA A 66 6.75 12.84 38.14
CA ALA A 66 7.36 13.66 39.18
C ALA A 66 6.30 14.00 40.25
N GLN A 67 6.56 13.58 41.49
CA GLN A 67 5.76 13.93 42.66
C GLN A 67 6.03 15.40 43.01
N ARG A 68 4.97 16.20 43.00
CA ARG A 68 4.97 17.60 43.42
C ARG A 68 5.12 17.70 44.94
N PHE A 69 5.88 18.67 45.40
CA PHE A 69 5.69 19.38 46.66
C PHE A 69 5.90 20.87 46.39
#